data_AF-A0A7S3T1E1-F1
#
_entry.id   AF-A0A7S3T1E1-F1
#
_cell.length_a   1.000
_cell.length_b   1.000
_cell.length_c   1.000
_cell.angle_alpha   90.00
_cell.angle_beta   90.00
_cell.angle_gamma   90.00
#
_symmetry.space_group_name_H-M   'P 1'
#
loop_
_entity.id
_entity.type
_entity.pdbx_description
1 polymer ?
#
loop_
_entity_poly.entity_id
_entity_poly.type
_entity_poly.pdbx_seq_one_letter_code
_entity_poly.pdbx_strand_id
1 'polypeptide(L)'
;LQTAQSMAASSNSALAQVPHGAALASLTDAEKAMTVEEYLKSAAQKRATELKRHGEELIQRYDSEFKRARQVLRDVANEQIRAATADESNSSDGAAALPGGVVEATAVVDQQCDAFALVAIRGTHKGRSFKIEPSSDKKVWTIGRTSDNDICLSGDDEVSSAHAKVMFDRKQFKLQDLSSTNGTYATNGAGSTCKLK
;
A
#
# COMPACT_ATOMS: atom_id res chain seq x y z
N LEU A 1 -18.11 10.75 38.37
CA LEU A 1 -17.56 11.58 37.27
C LEU A 1 -16.15 12.03 37.64
N GLN A 2 -15.14 11.14 37.61
CA GLN A 2 -13.72 11.54 37.72
C GLN A 2 -12.78 10.35 37.47
N THR A 3 -12.53 10.01 36.20
CA THR A 3 -11.35 9.20 35.81
C THR A 3 -11.09 9.37 34.31
N ALA A 4 -10.51 10.50 33.92
CA ALA A 4 -10.00 10.71 32.56
C ALA A 4 -8.93 11.80 32.53
N GLN A 5 -7.85 11.62 33.29
CA GLN A 5 -6.60 12.38 33.13
C GLN A 5 -5.43 11.48 33.47
N SER A 6 -4.89 10.77 32.47
CA SER A 6 -3.53 10.23 32.42
C SER A 6 -3.46 9.32 31.21
N MET A 7 -3.04 9.82 30.04
CA MET A 7 -2.48 9.03 28.90
C MET A 7 -1.94 9.90 27.74
N ALA A 8 -1.72 11.20 27.92
CA ALA A 8 -1.18 12.07 26.86
C ALA A 8 0.08 12.82 27.30
N ALA A 9 1.12 12.08 27.66
CA ALA A 9 2.48 12.62 27.78
C ALA A 9 3.46 11.46 27.60
N SER A 10 4.52 11.66 26.82
CA SER A 10 5.49 10.67 26.30
C SER A 10 5.04 10.15 24.93
N SER A 11 5.43 10.77 23.82
CA SER A 11 6.77 10.54 23.29
C SER A 11 7.06 11.57 22.19
N ASN A 12 7.59 12.74 22.55
CA ASN A 12 8.12 13.69 21.55
C ASN A 12 9.37 14.40 22.06
N SER A 13 10.27 13.66 22.72
CA SER A 13 11.50 14.21 23.31
C SER A 13 12.74 13.34 23.05
N ALA A 14 12.82 12.68 21.89
CA ALA A 14 14.01 11.94 21.48
C ALA A 14 14.54 12.42 20.13
N LEU A 15 14.50 13.72 19.87
CA LEU A 15 15.53 14.35 19.05
C LEU A 15 16.80 14.31 19.90
N ALA A 16 17.52 13.20 19.83
CA ALA A 16 18.82 13.04 20.46
C ALA A 16 19.76 14.09 19.86
N GLN A 17 19.82 15.27 20.50
CA GLN A 17 20.93 16.19 20.36
C GLN A 17 22.18 15.37 20.65
N VAL A 18 23.00 15.13 19.64
CA VAL A 18 24.30 14.48 19.83
C VAL A 18 25.19 15.52 20.52
N PRO A 19 25.54 15.35 21.81
CA PRO A 19 26.47 16.28 22.46
C PRO A 19 27.83 16.11 21.81
N HIS A 20 28.22 17.06 20.95
CA HIS A 20 29.51 17.04 20.24
C HIS A 20 30.72 17.05 21.18
N GLY A 21 30.55 17.35 22.48
CA GLY A 21 31.61 17.34 23.49
C GLY A 21 31.74 16.05 24.32
N ALA A 22 30.75 15.13 24.31
CA ALA A 22 30.78 13.96 25.20
C ALA A 22 31.44 12.70 24.60
N ALA A 23 31.72 12.70 23.29
CA ALA A 23 32.18 11.52 22.58
C ALA A 23 33.59 11.03 22.95
N LEU A 24 34.44 11.88 23.54
CA LEU A 24 35.79 11.49 23.96
C LEU A 24 35.81 10.76 25.32
N ALA A 25 34.76 10.89 26.14
CA ALA A 25 34.73 10.36 27.50
C ALA A 25 34.21 8.91 27.62
N SER A 26 33.63 8.35 26.54
CA SER A 26 32.99 7.02 26.57
C SER A 26 33.65 5.98 25.67
N LEU A 27 34.84 6.25 25.14
CA LEU A 27 35.57 5.28 24.34
C LEU A 27 36.03 4.12 25.23
N THR A 28 35.62 2.91 24.88
CA THR A 28 36.11 1.70 25.54
C THR A 28 37.61 1.55 25.28
N ASP A 29 38.34 0.89 26.17
CA ASP A 29 39.80 0.74 26.01
C ASP A 29 40.16 -0.04 24.73
N ALA A 30 39.25 -0.89 24.25
CA ALA A 30 39.35 -1.55 22.95
C ALA A 30 39.22 -0.56 21.77
N GLU A 31 38.36 0.45 21.86
CA GLU A 31 38.17 1.47 20.81
C GLU A 31 39.33 2.49 20.80
N LYS A 32 39.98 2.73 21.94
CA LYS A 32 41.19 3.56 22.03
C LYS A 32 42.43 2.89 21.43
N ALA A 33 42.45 1.56 21.38
CA ALA A 33 43.56 0.79 20.81
C ALA A 33 43.50 0.68 19.28
N MET A 34 42.38 1.04 18.66
CA MET A 34 42.21 1.00 17.20
C MET A 34 42.79 2.24 16.53
N THR A 35 43.16 2.10 15.25
CA THR A 35 43.48 3.27 14.43
C THR A 35 42.24 4.15 14.23
N VAL A 36 42.43 5.46 14.06
CA VAL A 36 41.31 6.41 13.88
C VAL A 36 40.41 6.02 12.70
N GLU A 37 41.01 5.55 11.60
CA GLU A 37 40.27 5.12 10.41
C GLU A 37 39.40 3.89 10.69
N GLU A 38 39.94 2.91 11.42
CA GLU A 38 39.23 1.69 11.79
C GLU A 38 38.10 1.98 12.78
N TYR A 39 38.32 2.86 13.75
CA TYR A 39 37.28 3.34 14.66
C TYR A 39 36.14 4.03 13.91
N LEU A 40 36.44 4.95 12.98
CA LEU A 40 35.42 5.66 12.20
C LEU A 40 34.60 4.71 11.32
N LYS A 41 35.25 3.74 10.67
CA LYS A 41 34.55 2.70 9.88
C LYS A 41 33.65 1.84 10.76
N SER A 42 34.17 1.36 11.89
CA SER A 42 33.41 0.56 12.86
C SER A 42 32.21 1.33 13.42
N ALA A 43 32.40 2.59 13.82
CA ALA A 43 31.32 3.44 14.34
C ALA A 43 30.24 3.73 13.28
N ALA A 44 30.64 4.00 12.03
CA ALA A 44 29.72 4.18 10.92
C ALA A 44 28.92 2.89 10.65
N GLN A 45 29.59 1.75 10.66
CA GLN A 45 28.96 0.45 10.43
C GLN A 45 27.97 0.07 11.54
N LYS A 46 28.33 0.29 12.81
CA LYS A 46 27.42 0.09 13.97
C LYS A 46 26.14 0.92 13.82
N ARG A 47 26.25 2.20 13.44
CA ARG A 47 25.08 3.05 13.20
C ARG A 47 24.23 2.58 12.02
N ALA A 48 24.88 2.14 10.94
CA ALA A 48 24.18 1.64 9.76
C ALA A 48 23.39 0.36 10.08
N THR A 49 23.98 -0.58 10.83
CA THR A 49 23.29 -1.82 11.24
C THR A 49 22.15 -1.54 12.22
N GLU A 50 22.34 -0.62 13.16
CA GLU A 50 21.29 -0.19 14.09
C GLU A 50 20.11 0.45 13.36
N LEU A 51 20.38 1.36 12.41
CA LEU A 51 19.33 1.99 11.61
C LEU A 51 18.57 0.96 10.76
N LYS A 52 19.28 0.00 10.17
CA LYS A 52 18.68 -1.09 9.42
C LYS A 52 17.77 -1.95 10.31
N ARG A 53 18.24 -2.34 11.50
CA ARG A 53 17.47 -3.10 12.49
C ARG A 53 16.19 -2.36 12.89
N HIS A 54 16.30 -1.06 13.16
CA HIS A 54 15.16 -0.23 13.52
C HIS A 54 14.16 -0.10 12.36
N GLY A 55 14.64 0.04 11.12
CA GLY A 55 13.80 0.03 9.93
C GLY A 55 13.02 -1.28 9.77
N GLU A 56 13.69 -2.42 9.94
CA GLU A 56 13.07 -3.75 9.90
C GLU A 56 12.03 -3.92 11.02
N GLU A 57 12.33 -3.46 12.23
CA GLU A 57 11.41 -3.49 13.39
C GLU A 57 10.13 -2.68 13.12
N LEU A 58 10.26 -1.49 12.52
CA LEU A 58 9.11 -0.68 12.13
C LEU A 58 8.24 -1.39 11.08
N ILE A 59 8.86 -1.97 10.06
CA ILE A 59 8.14 -2.73 9.01
C ILE A 59 7.37 -3.89 9.66
N GLN A 60 8.01 -4.66 10.53
CA GLN A 60 7.37 -5.77 11.23
C GLN A 60 6.20 -5.31 12.12
N ARG A 61 6.36 -4.18 12.81
CA ARG A 61 5.29 -3.59 13.62
C ARG A 61 4.09 -3.24 12.75
N TYR A 62 4.29 -2.49 11.66
CA TYR A 62 3.22 -2.12 10.75
C TYR A 62 2.54 -3.35 10.12
N ASP A 63 3.30 -4.35 9.70
CA ASP A 63 2.75 -5.60 9.16
C ASP A 63 1.88 -6.33 10.20
N SER A 64 2.31 -6.35 11.48
CA SER A 64 1.54 -6.97 12.55
C SER A 64 0.24 -6.21 12.84
N GLU A 65 0.28 -4.88 12.85
CA GLU A 65 -0.89 -4.02 13.04
C GLU A 65 -1.87 -4.18 11.87
N PHE A 66 -1.36 -4.23 10.63
CA PHE A 66 -2.17 -4.45 9.43
C PHE A 66 -2.83 -5.84 9.44
N LYS A 67 -2.11 -6.90 9.82
CA LYS A 67 -2.67 -8.25 9.96
C LYS A 67 -3.78 -8.30 10.99
N ARG A 68 -3.59 -7.64 12.14
CA ARG A 68 -4.60 -7.54 13.19
C ARG A 68 -5.85 -6.80 12.71
N ALA A 69 -5.68 -5.65 12.06
CA ALA A 69 -6.80 -4.89 11.50
C ALA A 69 -7.60 -5.71 10.48
N ARG A 70 -6.90 -6.42 9.57
CA ARG A 70 -7.54 -7.29 8.57
C ARG A 70 -8.30 -8.46 9.22
N GLN A 71 -7.77 -9.01 10.31
CA GLN A 71 -8.44 -10.08 11.05
C GLN A 71 -9.74 -9.57 11.69
N VAL A 72 -9.72 -8.40 12.34
CA VAL A 72 -10.93 -7.79 12.92
C VAL A 72 -12.00 -7.55 11.85
N LEU A 73 -11.62 -6.98 10.70
CA LEU A 73 -12.57 -6.76 9.60
C LEU A 73 -13.19 -8.07 9.09
N ARG A 74 -12.39 -9.14 9.01
CA ARG A 74 -12.89 -10.47 8.64
C ARG A 74 -13.87 -11.02 9.68
N ASP A 75 -13.56 -10.85 10.96
CA ASP A 75 -14.41 -11.34 12.04
C ASP A 75 -15.76 -10.60 12.08
N VAL A 76 -15.77 -9.28 11.87
CA VAL A 76 -17.00 -8.48 11.73
C VAL A 76 -17.81 -8.93 10.51
N ALA A 77 -17.18 -9.17 9.36
CA ALA A 77 -17.88 -9.68 8.19
C ALA A 77 -18.52 -11.05 8.44
N ASN A 78 -17.81 -11.94 9.15
CA ASN A 78 -18.35 -13.25 9.53
C ASN A 78 -19.53 -13.13 10.52
N GLU A 79 -19.48 -12.19 11.45
CA GLU A 79 -20.59 -11.90 12.38
C GLU A 79 -21.82 -11.39 11.63
N GLN A 80 -21.66 -10.51 10.63
CA GLN A 80 -22.77 -10.05 9.80
C GLN A 80 -23.42 -11.20 9.01
N ILE A 81 -22.62 -12.11 8.46
CA ILE A 81 -23.14 -13.31 7.78
C ILE A 81 -23.92 -14.18 8.78
N ARG A 82 -23.37 -14.42 9.98
CA ARG A 82 -24.04 -15.20 11.03
C ARG A 82 -25.37 -14.56 11.46
N ALA A 83 -25.39 -13.26 11.68
CA ALA A 83 -26.60 -12.52 12.03
C ALA A 83 -27.67 -12.62 10.92
N ALA A 84 -27.28 -12.49 9.66
CA ALA A 84 -28.18 -12.67 8.52
C ALA A 84 -28.74 -14.10 8.42
N THR A 85 -27.95 -15.14 8.74
CA THR A 85 -28.44 -16.53 8.74
C THR A 85 -29.32 -16.89 9.94
N ALA A 86 -29.25 -16.14 11.05
CA ALA A 86 -30.04 -16.41 12.25
C ALA A 86 -31.49 -15.91 12.12
N ASP A 87 -31.73 -14.87 11.33
CA ASP A 87 -33.08 -14.31 11.08
C ASP A 87 -33.93 -15.22 10.15
N GLU A 88 -33.29 -16.12 9.39
CA GLU A 88 -33.94 -17.12 8.50
C GLU A 88 -34.49 -18.35 9.24
N SER A 89 -34.58 -18.35 10.57
CA SER A 89 -35.02 -19.52 11.35
C SER A 89 -36.26 -19.32 12.22
N ASN A 90 -37.03 -18.23 12.06
CA ASN A 90 -38.29 -18.08 12.81
C ASN A 90 -39.46 -17.42 12.06
N SER A 91 -39.80 -17.95 10.87
CA SER A 91 -41.17 -17.84 10.33
C SER A 91 -41.60 -19.19 9.74
N SER A 92 -42.11 -20.07 10.61
CA SER A 92 -42.98 -21.16 10.18
C SER A 92 -44.38 -20.60 9.97
N ASP A 93 -44.83 -20.48 8.72
CA ASP A 93 -46.20 -20.81 8.30
C ASP A 93 -46.38 -20.64 6.78
N GLY A 94 -46.94 -21.67 6.14
CA GLY A 94 -47.72 -21.52 4.90
C GLY A 94 -47.04 -21.92 3.58
N ALA A 95 -47.23 -23.18 3.19
CA ALA A 95 -46.99 -23.66 1.83
C ALA A 95 -47.98 -23.04 0.82
N ALA A 96 -47.47 -22.43 -0.25
CA ALA A 96 -48.19 -22.26 -1.52
C ALA A 96 -47.21 -22.13 -2.70
N ALA A 97 -47.21 -23.16 -3.55
CA ALA A 97 -46.69 -23.16 -4.91
C ALA A 97 -47.72 -22.44 -5.83
N LEU A 98 -47.50 -21.83 -7.01
CA LEU A 98 -46.57 -21.95 -8.15
C LEU A 98 -46.58 -20.57 -8.93
N PRO A 99 -46.35 -20.48 -10.27
CA PRO A 99 -45.11 -19.99 -10.88
C PRO A 99 -45.31 -18.75 -11.78
N GLY A 100 -44.26 -17.97 -12.03
CA GLY A 100 -44.30 -16.98 -13.12
C GLY A 100 -43.52 -15.72 -12.81
N GLY A 101 -42.41 -15.57 -13.51
CA GLY A 101 -41.52 -14.43 -13.38
C GLY A 101 -40.09 -14.92 -13.38
N VAL A 102 -39.62 -15.38 -14.54
CA VAL A 102 -38.20 -15.35 -14.87
C VAL A 102 -37.78 -13.87 -14.94
N VAL A 103 -37.70 -13.23 -13.78
CA VAL A 103 -36.72 -12.18 -13.60
C VAL A 103 -35.42 -12.94 -13.40
N GLU A 104 -34.72 -13.14 -14.52
CA GLU A 104 -33.26 -13.17 -14.47
C GLU A 104 -32.84 -11.85 -13.81
N ALA A 105 -32.89 -11.82 -12.48
CA ALA A 105 -31.84 -11.20 -11.71
C ALA A 105 -30.59 -11.97 -12.14
N THR A 106 -30.03 -11.51 -13.26
CA THR A 106 -28.62 -11.64 -13.54
C THR A 106 -27.97 -11.12 -12.27
N ALA A 107 -27.66 -12.06 -11.37
CA ALA A 107 -26.52 -11.97 -10.52
C ALA A 107 -25.36 -11.73 -11.49
N VAL A 108 -25.19 -10.47 -11.91
CA VAL A 108 -23.88 -9.92 -12.10
C VAL A 108 -23.27 -10.15 -10.74
N VAL A 109 -22.60 -11.30 -10.65
CA VAL A 109 -21.61 -11.57 -9.66
C VAL A 109 -20.74 -10.33 -9.75
N ASP A 110 -20.98 -9.40 -8.84
CA ASP A 110 -20.12 -8.25 -8.65
C ASP A 110 -18.85 -8.91 -8.16
N GLN A 111 -18.05 -9.34 -9.14
CA GLN A 111 -16.73 -9.86 -8.91
C GLN A 111 -16.06 -8.63 -8.37
N GLN A 112 -16.05 -8.51 -7.04
CA GLN A 112 -15.26 -7.57 -6.29
C GLN A 112 -13.83 -7.84 -6.74
N CYS A 113 -13.40 -7.20 -7.82
CA CYS A 113 -12.03 -7.28 -8.27
C CYS A 113 -11.25 -6.33 -7.37
N ASP A 114 -10.15 -6.85 -6.82
CA ASP A 114 -9.35 -6.16 -5.82
C ASP A 114 -9.06 -4.73 -6.27
N ALA A 115 -9.57 -3.76 -5.51
CA ALA A 115 -9.34 -2.34 -5.76
C ALA A 115 -7.82 -2.09 -5.74
N PHE A 116 -7.29 -1.58 -6.84
CA PHE A 116 -5.86 -1.32 -6.98
C PHE A 116 -5.62 0.19 -6.96
N ALA A 117 -4.49 0.61 -6.40
CA ALA A 117 -4.08 2.01 -6.41
C ALA A 117 -2.70 2.14 -7.05
N LEU A 118 -2.57 3.00 -8.05
CA LEU A 118 -1.25 3.43 -8.52
C LEU A 118 -0.79 4.59 -7.65
N VAL A 119 0.36 4.44 -7.01
CA VAL A 119 0.96 5.49 -6.20
C VAL A 119 2.22 6.00 -6.89
N ALA A 120 2.30 7.31 -7.08
CA ALA A 120 3.49 7.95 -7.61
C ALA A 120 4.56 8.05 -6.52
N ILE A 121 5.66 7.31 -6.70
CA ILE A 121 6.77 7.22 -5.72
C ILE A 121 7.83 8.30 -5.97
N ARG A 122 8.00 8.74 -7.23
CA ARG A 122 9.02 9.69 -7.69
C ARG A 122 8.43 10.66 -8.73
N GLY A 123 9.10 11.80 -8.95
CA GLY A 123 8.71 12.84 -9.91
C GLY A 123 7.80 13.93 -9.32
N THR A 124 7.28 14.79 -10.20
CA THR A 124 6.42 15.95 -9.88
C THR A 124 5.13 15.57 -9.16
N HIS A 125 4.70 14.31 -9.29
CA HIS A 125 3.48 13.78 -8.68
C HIS A 125 3.72 12.90 -7.45
N LYS A 126 4.92 12.93 -6.85
CA LYS A 126 5.23 12.10 -5.67
C LYS A 126 4.16 12.22 -4.58
N GLY A 127 3.62 11.08 -4.15
CA GLY A 127 2.57 10.97 -3.13
C GLY A 127 1.14 11.01 -3.67
N ARG A 128 0.93 11.23 -4.97
CA ARG A 128 -0.39 11.12 -5.58
C ARG A 128 -0.77 9.66 -5.75
N SER A 129 -1.97 9.29 -5.28
CA SER A 129 -2.56 7.97 -5.46
C SER A 129 -3.74 8.04 -6.43
N PHE A 130 -3.71 7.24 -7.49
CA PHE A 130 -4.80 7.06 -8.43
C PHE A 130 -5.50 5.74 -8.12
N LYS A 131 -6.76 5.82 -7.70
CA LYS A 131 -7.59 4.64 -7.43
C LYS A 131 -8.10 4.08 -8.74
N ILE A 132 -7.83 2.80 -8.98
CA ILE A 132 -8.33 2.02 -10.11
C ILE A 132 -9.31 0.99 -9.56
N GLU A 133 -10.58 1.22 -9.84
CA GLU A 133 -11.67 0.31 -9.49
C GLU A 133 -12.14 -0.38 -10.78
N PRO A 134 -11.69 -1.62 -11.05
CA PRO A 134 -12.20 -2.40 -12.17
C PRO A 134 -13.68 -2.71 -11.93
N SER A 135 -14.54 -2.07 -12.71
CA SER A 135 -15.98 -2.34 -12.74
C SER A 135 -16.35 -3.07 -14.04
N SER A 136 -17.54 -3.66 -14.08
CA SER A 136 -18.07 -4.36 -15.27
C SER A 136 -18.01 -3.49 -16.54
N ASP A 137 -18.18 -2.17 -16.38
CA ASP A 137 -18.24 -1.20 -17.48
C ASP A 137 -16.88 -0.60 -17.87
N LYS A 138 -15.91 -0.55 -16.94
CA LYS A 138 -14.60 0.09 -17.16
C LYS A 138 -13.46 -0.84 -16.81
N LYS A 139 -12.83 -1.36 -17.87
CA LYS A 139 -11.71 -2.30 -17.80
C LYS A 139 -10.41 -1.73 -18.40
N VAL A 140 -10.46 -0.51 -18.92
CA VAL A 140 -9.32 0.16 -19.55
C VAL A 140 -9.14 1.52 -18.89
N TRP A 141 -7.90 1.83 -18.50
CA TRP A 141 -7.50 3.14 -18.01
C TRP A 141 -6.36 3.67 -18.85
N THR A 142 -6.45 4.91 -19.28
CA THR A 142 -5.37 5.58 -20.02
C THR A 142 -4.49 6.40 -19.08
N ILE A 143 -3.19 6.42 -19.39
CA ILE A 143 -2.15 7.17 -18.67
C ILE A 143 -1.52 8.14 -19.65
N GLY A 144 -1.47 9.41 -19.30
CA GLY A 144 -0.82 10.41 -20.13
C GLY A 144 -0.77 11.78 -19.49
N ARG A 145 -0.13 12.72 -20.20
CA ARG A 145 0.05 14.10 -19.72
C ARG A 145 -1.24 14.92 -19.80
N THR A 146 -2.11 14.62 -20.77
CA THR A 146 -3.38 15.34 -20.99
C THR A 146 -4.42 14.95 -19.94
N SER A 147 -5.25 15.91 -19.54
CA SER A 147 -6.40 15.70 -18.64
C SER A 147 -7.49 14.78 -19.18
N ASP A 148 -7.47 14.49 -20.49
CA ASP A 148 -8.40 13.58 -21.15
C ASP A 148 -8.12 12.10 -20.79
N ASN A 149 -7.00 11.82 -20.14
CA ASN A 149 -6.67 10.48 -19.67
C ASN A 149 -7.16 10.26 -18.23
N ASP A 150 -7.50 9.01 -17.92
CA ASP A 150 -7.93 8.60 -16.58
C ASP A 150 -6.88 8.89 -15.50
N ILE A 151 -5.62 8.69 -15.87
CA ILE A 151 -4.46 9.03 -15.04
C ILE A 151 -3.72 10.18 -15.72
N CYS A 152 -4.04 11.38 -15.27
CA CYS A 152 -3.40 12.61 -15.72
C CYS A 152 -2.12 12.88 -14.93
N LEU A 153 -0.99 12.82 -15.64
CA LEU A 153 0.35 13.19 -15.16
C LEU A 153 0.74 14.56 -15.73
N SER A 154 0.06 15.61 -15.26
CA SER A 154 0.24 16.99 -15.71
C SER A 154 1.55 17.61 -15.21
N GLY A 155 2.37 18.13 -16.12
CA GLY A 155 3.62 18.83 -15.79
C GLY A 155 4.87 17.96 -15.85
N ASP A 156 4.78 16.79 -16.48
CA ASP A 156 5.92 15.97 -16.85
C ASP A 156 6.12 16.00 -18.37
N ASP A 157 7.20 16.61 -18.85
CA ASP A 157 7.52 16.72 -20.28
C ASP A 157 8.05 15.42 -20.88
N GLU A 158 8.47 14.46 -20.05
CA GLU A 158 8.90 13.13 -20.49
C GLU A 158 7.70 12.20 -20.75
N VAL A 159 6.49 12.61 -20.35
CA VAL A 159 5.25 11.86 -20.54
C VAL A 159 4.49 12.38 -21.77
N SER A 160 4.33 11.53 -22.78
CA SER A 160 3.48 11.81 -23.95
C SER A 160 2.00 12.05 -23.56
N SER A 161 1.26 12.75 -24.44
CA SER A 161 -0.17 13.05 -24.26
C SER A 161 -1.02 11.81 -24.01
N ALA A 162 -0.77 10.73 -24.74
CA ALA A 162 -1.20 9.36 -24.43
C ALA A 162 0.04 8.48 -24.36
N HIS A 163 0.39 8.00 -23.17
CA HIS A 163 1.66 7.31 -22.93
C HIS A 163 1.47 5.80 -22.88
N ALA A 164 0.56 5.35 -22.02
CA ALA A 164 0.27 3.93 -21.82
C ALA A 164 -1.19 3.75 -21.46
N LYS A 165 -1.66 2.50 -21.53
CA LYS A 165 -2.95 2.12 -20.99
C LYS A 165 -2.83 0.86 -20.15
N VAL A 166 -3.62 0.79 -19.10
CA VAL A 166 -3.79 -0.38 -18.26
C VAL A 166 -5.09 -1.05 -18.67
N MET A 167 -5.04 -2.34 -18.94
CA MET A 167 -6.20 -3.16 -19.28
C MET A 167 -6.37 -4.23 -18.21
N PHE A 168 -7.60 -4.43 -17.75
CA PHE A 168 -7.98 -5.49 -16.84
C PHE A 168 -8.72 -6.58 -17.59
N ASP A 169 -8.11 -7.75 -17.72
CA ASP A 169 -8.62 -8.89 -18.47
C ASP A 169 -8.44 -10.17 -17.66
N ARG A 170 -9.50 -10.97 -17.51
CA ARG A 170 -9.49 -12.27 -16.78
C ARG A 170 -8.77 -12.23 -15.42
N LYS A 171 -9.03 -11.20 -14.60
CA LYS A 171 -8.40 -10.96 -13.29
C LYS A 171 -6.88 -10.67 -13.35
N GLN A 172 -6.37 -10.25 -14.51
CA GLN A 172 -4.97 -9.84 -14.68
C GLN A 172 -4.91 -8.41 -15.22
N PHE A 173 -3.99 -7.62 -14.67
CA PHE A 173 -3.66 -6.31 -15.20
C PHE A 173 -2.56 -6.43 -16.25
N LYS A 174 -2.81 -5.84 -17.42
CA LYS A 174 -1.86 -5.74 -18.52
C LYS A 174 -1.57 -4.27 -18.77
N LEU A 175 -0.30 -3.89 -18.71
CA LEU A 175 0.14 -2.56 -19.11
C LEU A 175 0.55 -2.62 -20.58
N GLN A 176 -0.02 -1.76 -21.41
CA GLN A 176 0.32 -1.64 -22.83
C GLN A 176 0.83 -0.23 -23.10
N ASP A 177 2.00 -0.14 -23.71
CA ASP A 177 2.55 1.13 -24.20
C ASP A 177 1.79 1.60 -25.45
N LEU A 178 1.52 2.90 -25.55
CA LEU A 178 0.85 3.50 -26.70
C LEU A 178 1.84 4.32 -27.53
N SER A 179 2.97 3.71 -27.89
CA SER A 179 4.07 4.33 -28.64
C SER A 179 4.58 5.60 -27.95
N SER A 180 4.83 5.52 -26.65
CA SER A 180 5.35 6.66 -25.91
C SER A 180 6.75 7.05 -26.39
N THR A 181 7.05 8.35 -26.37
CA THR A 181 8.32 8.90 -26.90
C THR A 181 9.54 8.32 -26.18
N ASN A 182 9.43 8.13 -24.86
CA ASN A 182 10.51 7.58 -24.03
C ASN A 182 10.39 6.07 -23.80
N GLY A 183 9.22 5.48 -24.10
CA GLY A 183 8.91 4.08 -23.84
C GLY A 183 8.48 3.82 -22.38
N THR A 184 7.60 2.84 -22.18
CA THR A 184 7.21 2.38 -20.85
C THR A 184 8.12 1.25 -20.34
N TYR A 185 8.59 1.36 -19.10
CA TYR A 185 9.42 0.35 -18.42
C TYR A 185 8.65 -0.28 -17.25
N ALA A 186 8.54 -1.60 -17.23
CA ALA A 186 7.97 -2.35 -16.12
C ALA A 186 9.09 -2.99 -15.30
N THR A 187 9.04 -2.86 -13.97
CA THR A 187 10.01 -3.49 -13.05
C THR A 187 9.30 -4.56 -12.23
N ASN A 188 9.85 -5.76 -12.16
CA ASN A 188 9.36 -6.79 -11.23
C ASN A 188 9.97 -6.58 -9.83
N GLY A 189 9.36 -7.13 -8.78
CA GLY A 189 9.86 -7.03 -7.39
C GLY A 189 11.30 -7.54 -7.19
N ALA A 190 11.84 -8.30 -8.13
CA ALA A 190 13.23 -8.75 -8.18
C ALA A 190 14.22 -7.76 -8.86
N GLY A 191 13.77 -6.56 -9.25
CA GLY A 191 14.60 -5.52 -9.86
C GLY A 191 14.83 -5.66 -11.36
N SER A 192 14.27 -6.67 -12.02
CA SER A 192 14.35 -6.82 -13.48
C SER A 192 13.44 -5.80 -14.16
N THR A 193 14.02 -4.96 -15.02
CA THR A 193 13.28 -4.00 -15.86
C THR A 193 13.06 -4.57 -17.26
N CYS A 194 11.83 -4.59 -17.75
CA CYS A 194 11.51 -4.89 -19.15
C CYS A 194 10.90 -3.66 -19.83
N LYS A 195 11.39 -3.35 -21.04
CA LYS A 195 10.79 -2.33 -21.89
C LYS A 195 9.57 -2.94 -22.58
N LEU A 196 8.41 -2.30 -22.42
CA LEU A 196 7.20 -2.67 -23.14
C LEU A 196 7.32 -2.19 -24.59
N LYS A 197 6.92 -3.05 -25.52
CA LYS A 197 6.84 -2.78 -26.95
C LYS A 197 5.39 -2.89 -27.41
#